data_AF-A0A533V768-F1
#
_entry.id   AF-A0A533V768-F1
#
_cell.length_a   1.000
_cell.length_b   1.000
_cell.length_c   1.000
_cell.angle_alpha   90.00
_cell.angle_beta   90.00
_cell.angle_gamma   90.00
#
_symmetry.space_group_name_H-M   'P 1'
#
loop_
_entity.id
_entity.type
_entity.pdbx_description
1 polymer ?
#
loop_
_entity_poly.entity_id
_entity_poly.type
_entity_poly.pdbx_seq_one_letter_code
_entity_poly.pdbx_strand_id
1 'polypeptide(L)'
;MKSILMFLAASLIVEGAMVTMAIPQAIAQEAPLTAGTPAAQLSHTKSIQPGVTKPVYVIMNSNDYINGGITHSTSRNAADVIVNKDGSYFIVASGQVGKTSGNTTCNVDLWLKQNNQDVANSNTRFSVNTRNDTVVLVSQAIMPLKANDTIDTVMSVSATGQGCGLINTAPTGEPDIPAIIFSIVRIGN
;
A
#
# COMPACT_ATOMS: atom_id res chain seq x y z
N MET A 1 -19.38 63.06 54.12
CA MET A 1 -20.53 63.45 53.28
C MET A 1 -20.71 62.38 52.21
N LYS A 2 -21.90 61.74 52.16
CA LYS A 2 -22.39 60.65 51.27
C LYS A 2 -21.66 59.31 51.45
N SER A 3 -22.14 58.25 52.13
CA SER A 3 -23.44 57.53 52.21
C SER A 3 -23.76 56.64 50.99
N ILE A 4 -23.80 55.31 51.26
CA ILE A 4 -24.81 54.29 50.83
C ILE A 4 -24.61 53.64 49.43
N LEU A 5 -24.72 52.33 49.14
CA LEU A 5 -25.33 51.10 49.71
C LEU A 5 -24.60 49.86 49.08
N MET A 6 -24.14 48.85 49.83
CA MET A 6 -24.73 47.51 50.05
C MET A 6 -25.12 46.71 48.78
N PHE A 7 -24.59 45.48 48.60
CA PHE A 7 -25.38 44.24 48.53
C PHE A 7 -24.48 42.99 48.59
N LEU A 8 -24.95 42.04 49.39
CA LEU A 8 -24.43 40.71 49.69
C LEU A 8 -24.91 39.71 48.61
N ALA A 9 -24.09 38.76 48.18
CA ALA A 9 -24.59 37.48 47.65
C ALA A 9 -23.50 36.39 47.74
N ALA A 10 -23.82 35.31 48.45
CA ALA A 10 -23.05 34.09 48.54
C ALA A 10 -23.48 33.09 47.46
N SER A 11 -22.56 32.27 46.94
CA SER A 11 -22.84 30.85 46.63
C SER A 11 -21.56 30.06 46.35
N LEU A 12 -21.41 28.95 47.09
CA LEU A 12 -20.51 27.82 46.83
C LEU A 12 -20.58 27.33 45.38
N ILE A 13 -19.45 26.94 44.77
CA ILE A 13 -19.38 25.76 43.88
C ILE A 13 -18.03 25.04 44.05
N VAL A 14 -18.11 23.89 44.73
CA VAL A 14 -17.50 22.56 44.47
C VAL A 14 -16.14 22.49 43.74
N GLU A 15 -15.14 21.96 44.45
CA GLU A 15 -13.91 21.37 43.88
C GLU A 15 -14.24 20.16 43.00
N GLY A 16 -13.95 20.27 41.71
CA GLY A 16 -13.84 19.14 40.79
C GLY A 16 -12.38 18.94 40.41
N ALA A 17 -11.79 17.84 40.88
CA ALA A 17 -10.46 17.42 40.47
C ALA A 17 -10.43 17.17 38.95
N MET A 18 -9.73 18.01 38.19
CA MET A 18 -9.33 17.67 36.82
C MET A 18 -8.02 16.88 36.88
N VAL A 19 -8.14 15.56 36.80
CA VAL A 19 -7.03 14.70 36.39
C VAL A 19 -6.72 15.05 34.94
N THR A 20 -5.64 15.79 34.72
CA THR A 20 -5.09 15.98 33.37
C THR A 20 -4.58 14.62 32.89
N MET A 21 -5.38 13.93 32.08
CA MET A 21 -4.89 12.83 31.27
C MET A 21 -3.87 13.42 30.28
N ALA A 22 -2.58 13.23 30.56
CA ALA A 22 -1.54 13.47 29.56
C ALA A 22 -1.72 12.43 28.45
N ILE A 23 -2.41 12.81 27.38
CA ILE A 23 -2.41 12.05 26.13
C ILE A 23 -0.95 11.97 25.69
N PRO A 24 -0.39 10.77 25.44
CA PRO A 24 0.93 10.69 24.84
C PRO A 24 0.87 11.48 23.54
N GLN A 25 1.73 12.50 23.39
CA GLN A 25 1.87 13.18 22.12
C GLN A 25 2.26 12.11 21.09
N ALA A 26 1.31 11.74 20.24
CA ALA A 26 1.60 11.03 19.01
C ALA A 26 2.72 11.82 18.33
N ILE A 27 3.75 11.11 17.86
CA ILE A 27 4.85 11.67 17.08
C ILE A 27 4.23 12.21 15.78
N ALA A 28 3.72 13.44 15.82
CA ALA A 28 3.35 14.21 14.67
C ALA A 28 4.62 14.94 14.22
N GLN A 29 5.51 14.21 13.55
CA GLN A 29 6.47 14.87 12.67
C GLN A 29 5.79 15.10 11.33
N GLU A 30 5.00 16.16 11.26
CA GLU A 30 4.47 16.72 10.01
C GLU A 30 5.61 17.41 9.25
N ALA A 31 6.49 16.63 8.64
CA ALA A 31 6.93 17.00 7.31
C ALA A 31 6.04 16.21 6.35
N PRO A 32 4.87 16.75 5.93
CA PRO A 32 4.18 16.16 4.79
C PRO A 32 5.20 16.00 3.66
N LEU A 33 5.11 14.90 2.90
CA LEU A 33 5.84 14.78 1.64
C LEU A 33 5.71 16.12 0.94
N THR A 34 6.84 16.81 0.71
CA THR A 34 6.80 18.21 0.25
C THR A 34 5.90 18.27 -0.98
N ALA A 35 5.03 19.28 -1.05
CA ALA A 35 4.08 19.41 -2.15
C ALA A 35 4.83 19.24 -3.49
N GLY A 36 4.48 18.18 -4.23
CA GLY A 36 5.14 17.81 -5.50
C GLY A 36 6.25 16.76 -5.44
N THR A 37 6.51 16.12 -4.27
CA THR A 37 7.30 14.88 -4.21
C THR A 37 6.57 13.77 -4.97
N PRO A 38 7.17 13.23 -6.06
CA PRO A 38 6.55 12.14 -6.81
C PRO A 38 6.33 10.91 -5.95
N ALA A 39 5.06 10.52 -5.83
CA ALA A 39 4.67 9.36 -5.06
C ALA A 39 3.33 8.81 -5.54
N ALA A 40 3.12 7.51 -5.37
CA ALA A 40 1.83 6.89 -5.54
C ALA A 40 1.68 5.68 -4.62
N GLN A 41 0.44 5.40 -4.23
CA GLN A 41 0.00 4.13 -3.68
C GLN A 41 -1.21 3.66 -4.49
N LEU A 42 -1.14 2.42 -4.97
CA LEU A 42 -2.16 1.77 -5.77
C LEU A 42 -2.50 0.41 -5.14
N SER A 43 -3.69 -0.11 -5.42
CA SER A 43 -4.07 -1.44 -4.95
C SER A 43 -4.94 -2.19 -5.95
N HIS A 44 -5.06 -3.51 -5.72
CA HIS A 44 -6.06 -4.34 -6.38
C HIS A 44 -6.96 -5.04 -5.36
N THR A 45 -8.23 -4.64 -5.33
CA THR A 45 -9.23 -5.06 -4.32
C THR A 45 -9.97 -6.36 -4.64
N LYS A 46 -9.40 -7.19 -5.51
CA LYS A 46 -9.97 -8.48 -5.96
C LYS A 46 -8.86 -9.51 -6.13
N SER A 47 -9.18 -10.78 -5.94
CA SER A 47 -8.19 -11.85 -6.19
C SER A 47 -7.76 -11.86 -7.66
N ILE A 48 -6.46 -12.03 -7.89
CA ILE A 48 -5.85 -12.14 -9.22
C ILE A 48 -5.20 -13.51 -9.33
N GLN A 49 -5.80 -14.39 -10.12
CA GLN A 49 -5.42 -15.80 -10.21
C GLN A 49 -5.15 -16.14 -11.68
N PRO A 50 -3.87 -16.24 -12.09
CA PRO A 50 -3.52 -16.47 -13.50
C PRO A 50 -4.04 -17.83 -13.99
N GLY A 51 -4.64 -17.82 -15.19
CA GLY A 51 -5.01 -19.05 -15.91
C GLY A 51 -3.82 -19.73 -16.63
N VAL A 52 -2.62 -19.17 -16.51
CA VAL A 52 -1.39 -19.63 -17.18
C VAL A 52 -0.22 -19.62 -16.21
N THR A 53 0.81 -20.42 -16.49
CA THR A 53 2.05 -20.46 -15.68
C THR A 53 3.12 -19.48 -16.15
N LYS A 54 2.92 -18.85 -17.31
CA LYS A 54 3.79 -17.77 -17.78
C LYS A 54 3.64 -16.53 -16.89
N PRO A 55 4.69 -15.70 -16.74
CA PRO A 55 4.58 -14.43 -16.05
C PRO A 55 3.45 -13.57 -16.59
N VAL A 56 2.69 -12.94 -15.69
CA VAL A 56 1.63 -11.99 -16.02
C VAL A 56 1.80 -10.69 -15.24
N TYR A 57 1.45 -9.58 -15.87
CA TYR A 57 1.40 -8.28 -15.21
C TYR A 57 0.30 -8.25 -14.14
N VAL A 58 0.62 -7.70 -12.98
CA VAL A 58 -0.33 -7.47 -11.91
C VAL A 58 -0.97 -6.11 -12.15
N ILE A 59 -2.23 -6.14 -12.59
CA ILE A 59 -3.02 -4.92 -12.79
C ILE A 59 -3.46 -4.31 -11.47
N MET A 60 -3.60 -2.99 -11.41
CA MET A 60 -4.16 -2.26 -10.27
C MET A 60 -5.57 -1.75 -10.64
N ASN A 61 -6.48 -1.73 -9.66
CA ASN A 61 -7.86 -1.29 -9.88
C ASN A 61 -8.27 -0.09 -9.01
N SER A 62 -7.39 0.35 -8.10
CA SER A 62 -7.60 1.50 -7.23
C SER A 62 -6.37 2.42 -7.21
N ASN A 63 -6.63 3.72 -7.22
CA ASN A 63 -5.64 4.78 -7.02
C ASN A 63 -5.81 5.35 -5.61
N ASP A 64 -5.19 4.72 -4.62
CA ASP A 64 -5.37 5.10 -3.21
C ASP A 64 -4.70 6.46 -2.93
N TYR A 65 -3.58 6.73 -3.58
CA TYR A 65 -2.87 8.01 -3.55
C TYR A 65 -2.04 8.22 -4.82
N ILE A 66 -2.08 9.41 -5.42
CA ILE A 66 -1.15 9.80 -6.49
C ILE A 66 -0.76 11.26 -6.26
N ASN A 67 0.53 11.54 -6.25
CA ASN A 67 1.11 12.88 -6.13
C ASN A 67 2.12 13.15 -7.23
N GLY A 68 2.14 14.41 -7.66
CA GLY A 68 2.70 14.86 -8.93
C GLY A 68 4.06 14.25 -9.28
N GLY A 69 4.20 13.78 -10.52
CA GLY A 69 5.42 13.10 -10.98
C GLY A 69 5.27 11.59 -11.11
N ILE A 70 4.11 11.01 -10.76
CA ILE A 70 3.72 9.63 -11.04
C ILE A 70 2.35 9.63 -11.74
N THR A 71 2.15 8.72 -12.70
CA THR A 71 0.86 8.47 -13.35
C THR A 71 0.57 6.97 -13.35
N HIS A 72 -0.65 6.56 -13.03
CA HIS A 72 -1.12 5.20 -13.27
C HIS A 72 -1.95 5.19 -14.56
N SER A 73 -1.52 4.41 -15.55
CA SER A 73 -2.25 4.29 -16.81
C SER A 73 -3.40 3.30 -16.66
N THR A 74 -4.64 3.75 -16.86
CA THR A 74 -5.81 2.86 -16.92
C THR A 74 -6.24 2.51 -18.35
N SER A 75 -5.66 3.15 -19.37
CA SER A 75 -6.06 3.03 -20.77
C SER A 75 -5.07 2.31 -21.69
N ARG A 76 -3.77 2.29 -21.36
CA ARG A 76 -2.74 1.58 -22.13
C ARG A 76 -2.55 0.16 -21.60
N ASN A 77 -2.26 0.05 -20.31
CA ASN A 77 -2.19 -1.18 -19.55
C ASN A 77 -2.38 -0.82 -18.07
N ALA A 78 -3.36 -1.43 -17.41
CA ALA A 78 -3.72 -1.17 -16.01
C ALA A 78 -2.69 -1.66 -14.99
N ALA A 79 -1.55 -2.18 -15.44
CA ALA A 79 -0.39 -2.45 -14.58
C ALA A 79 0.62 -1.28 -14.56
N ASP A 80 0.59 -0.41 -15.56
CA ASP A 80 1.66 0.55 -15.82
C ASP A 80 1.66 1.72 -14.82
N VAL A 81 2.71 1.80 -14.01
CA VAL A 81 3.03 2.99 -13.22
C VAL A 81 4.14 3.78 -13.93
N ILE A 82 3.80 4.98 -14.41
CA ILE A 82 4.67 5.83 -15.21
C ILE A 82 5.32 6.88 -14.31
N VAL A 83 6.65 6.95 -14.38
CA VAL A 83 7.45 7.99 -13.75
C VAL A 83 7.49 9.20 -14.66
N ASN A 84 7.16 10.40 -14.16
CA ASN A 84 7.15 11.64 -14.95
C ASN A 84 8.30 12.59 -14.57
N LYS A 85 9.12 12.23 -13.59
CA LYS A 85 10.28 13.03 -13.15
C LYS A 85 11.44 12.10 -12.86
N ASP A 86 12.64 12.49 -13.29
CA ASP A 86 13.86 11.75 -13.00
C ASP A 86 14.13 11.72 -11.48
N GLY A 87 14.76 10.66 -10.98
CA GLY A 87 15.27 10.63 -9.61
C GLY A 87 15.55 9.22 -9.10
N SER A 88 15.90 9.13 -7.82
CA SER A 88 16.00 7.86 -7.09
C SER A 88 14.67 7.57 -6.40
N TYR A 89 14.14 6.36 -6.59
CA TYR A 89 12.84 5.95 -6.09
C TYR A 89 12.94 4.73 -5.19
N PHE A 90 12.15 4.73 -4.12
CA PHE A 90 11.83 3.54 -3.35
C PHE A 90 10.50 2.98 -3.83
N ILE A 91 10.49 1.69 -4.17
CA ILE A 91 9.35 0.97 -4.71
C ILE A 91 9.09 -0.26 -3.83
N VAL A 92 7.82 -0.52 -3.52
CA VAL A 92 7.37 -1.69 -2.77
C VAL A 92 6.10 -2.25 -3.41
N ALA A 93 6.11 -3.54 -3.74
CA ALA A 93 4.96 -4.31 -4.17
C ALA A 93 4.72 -5.43 -3.15
N SER A 94 3.60 -5.34 -2.44
CA SER A 94 3.23 -6.23 -1.35
C SER A 94 2.00 -7.05 -1.73
N GLY A 95 2.21 -8.26 -2.24
CA GLY A 95 1.16 -9.15 -2.72
C GLY A 95 0.73 -10.17 -1.67
N GLN A 96 -0.58 -10.25 -1.39
CA GLN A 96 -1.17 -11.27 -0.52
C GLN A 96 -1.28 -12.58 -1.29
N VAL A 97 -0.33 -13.49 -1.11
CA VAL A 97 -0.27 -14.77 -1.84
C VAL A 97 -1.14 -15.83 -1.17
N GLY A 98 -1.77 -16.68 -1.98
CA GLY A 98 -2.49 -17.87 -1.52
C GLY A 98 -3.06 -18.71 -2.66
N LYS A 99 -4.00 -19.61 -2.33
CA LYS A 99 -4.79 -20.37 -3.31
C LYS A 99 -6.21 -20.63 -2.81
N THR A 100 -7.18 -20.74 -3.72
CA THR A 100 -8.59 -20.97 -3.35
C THR A 100 -9.00 -22.44 -3.35
N SER A 101 -8.21 -23.34 -3.96
CA SER A 101 -8.54 -24.76 -4.06
C SER A 101 -7.31 -25.64 -4.30
N GLY A 102 -7.54 -26.95 -4.43
CA GLY A 102 -6.53 -27.95 -4.77
C GLY A 102 -5.61 -28.38 -3.62
N ASN A 103 -5.06 -29.58 -3.76
CA ASN A 103 -4.30 -30.27 -2.71
C ASN A 103 -2.80 -30.40 -3.02
N THR A 104 -2.32 -29.76 -4.09
CA THR A 104 -0.90 -29.77 -4.46
C THR A 104 -0.25 -28.43 -4.16
N THR A 105 1.06 -28.44 -3.94
CA THR A 105 1.84 -27.21 -3.74
C THR A 105 1.84 -26.36 -5.00
N CYS A 106 1.71 -25.05 -4.80
CA CYS A 106 1.78 -24.06 -5.86
C CYS A 106 2.73 -22.95 -5.46
N ASN A 107 3.78 -22.73 -6.25
CA ASN A 107 4.68 -21.62 -6.04
C ASN A 107 4.09 -20.38 -6.69
N VAL A 108 4.09 -19.27 -5.95
CA VAL A 108 3.76 -17.95 -6.47
C VAL A 108 5.01 -17.09 -6.33
N ASP A 109 5.41 -16.48 -7.43
CA ASP A 109 6.53 -15.56 -7.54
C ASP A 109 6.01 -14.13 -7.74
N LEU A 110 6.72 -13.15 -7.21
CA LEU A 110 6.40 -11.72 -7.33
C LEU A 110 7.67 -10.89 -7.49
N TRP A 111 7.76 -10.09 -8.55
CA TRP A 111 8.92 -9.24 -8.83
C TRP A 111 8.54 -7.95 -9.56
N LEU A 112 9.51 -7.05 -9.71
CA LEU A 112 9.35 -5.77 -10.40
C LEU A 112 9.92 -5.83 -11.82
N LYS A 113 9.28 -5.09 -12.73
CA LYS A 113 9.82 -4.75 -14.04
C LYS A 113 9.99 -3.25 -14.20
N GLN A 114 11.05 -2.86 -14.92
CA GLN A 114 11.25 -1.51 -15.44
C GLN A 114 11.27 -1.61 -16.97
N ASN A 115 10.41 -0.87 -17.65
CA ASN A 115 10.39 -0.82 -19.13
C ASN A 115 10.39 -2.21 -19.77
N ASN A 116 9.52 -3.09 -19.27
CA ASN A 116 9.35 -4.48 -19.72
C ASN A 116 10.58 -5.40 -19.46
N GLN A 117 11.61 -4.93 -18.75
CA GLN A 117 12.77 -5.71 -18.30
C GLN A 117 12.68 -6.04 -16.82
N ASP A 118 13.10 -7.24 -16.43
CA ASP A 118 13.10 -7.65 -15.02
C ASP A 118 14.11 -6.84 -14.20
N VAL A 119 13.66 -6.30 -13.07
CA VAL A 119 14.54 -5.65 -12.09
C VAL A 119 15.30 -6.74 -11.34
N ALA A 120 16.63 -6.73 -11.45
CA ALA A 120 17.48 -7.70 -10.78
C ALA A 120 17.26 -7.70 -9.26
N ASN A 121 17.32 -8.88 -8.64
CA ASN A 121 17.18 -9.09 -7.18
C ASN A 121 15.84 -8.59 -6.58
N SER A 122 14.78 -8.44 -7.38
CA SER A 122 13.46 -8.05 -6.89
C SER A 122 12.50 -9.22 -6.65
N ASN A 123 12.85 -10.43 -7.11
CA ASN A 123 11.92 -11.56 -7.05
C ASN A 123 11.81 -12.18 -5.65
N THR A 124 10.61 -12.61 -5.31
CA THR A 124 10.26 -13.31 -4.07
C THR A 124 9.36 -14.49 -4.38
N ARG A 125 9.38 -15.53 -3.54
CA ARG A 125 8.57 -16.74 -3.73
C ARG A 125 7.94 -17.19 -2.43
N PHE A 126 6.71 -17.67 -2.52
CA PHE A 126 6.10 -18.50 -1.50
C PHE A 126 5.51 -19.78 -2.10
N SER A 127 5.69 -20.89 -1.38
CA SER A 127 5.11 -22.18 -1.72
C SER A 127 3.81 -22.38 -0.94
N VAL A 128 2.67 -22.24 -1.61
CA VAL A 128 1.33 -22.41 -1.05
C VAL A 128 1.00 -23.91 -1.03
N ASN A 129 1.01 -24.56 0.13
CA ASN A 129 0.76 -25.99 0.27
C ASN A 129 -0.72 -26.28 0.46
N THR A 130 -1.41 -25.45 1.25
CA THR A 130 -2.84 -25.59 1.56
C THR A 130 -3.63 -24.32 1.21
N ARG A 131 -4.95 -24.42 1.11
CA ARG A 131 -5.83 -23.26 0.85
C ARG A 131 -5.87 -22.25 2.00
N ASN A 132 -5.39 -22.65 3.18
CA ASN A 132 -5.33 -21.80 4.36
C ASN A 132 -3.99 -21.07 4.45
N ASP A 133 -3.01 -21.45 3.62
CA ASP A 133 -1.71 -20.79 3.60
C ASP A 133 -1.86 -19.45 2.91
N THR A 134 -1.58 -18.38 3.64
CA THR A 134 -1.50 -17.04 3.08
C THR A 134 -0.26 -16.34 3.64
N VAL A 135 0.41 -15.56 2.79
CA VAL A 135 1.55 -14.72 3.21
C VAL A 135 1.61 -13.48 2.35
N VAL A 136 2.16 -12.40 2.89
CA VAL A 136 2.52 -11.23 2.09
C VAL A 136 3.93 -11.44 1.53
N LEU A 137 4.04 -11.47 0.20
CA LEU A 137 5.32 -11.33 -0.48
C LEU A 137 5.61 -9.86 -0.71
N VAL A 138 6.82 -9.42 -0.35
CA VAL A 138 7.27 -8.05 -0.54
C VAL A 138 8.41 -8.04 -1.57
N SER A 139 8.11 -7.54 -2.77
CA SER A 139 9.10 -7.21 -3.79
C SER A 139 9.41 -5.72 -3.69
N GLN A 140 10.67 -5.35 -3.51
CA GLN A 140 11.05 -3.95 -3.33
C GLN A 140 12.35 -3.61 -4.05
N ALA A 141 12.51 -2.33 -4.38
CA ALA A 141 13.74 -1.82 -4.98
C ALA A 141 13.98 -0.37 -4.55
N ILE A 142 15.26 0.00 -4.47
CA ILE A 142 15.70 1.39 -4.58
C ILE A 142 16.46 1.49 -5.90
N MET A 143 15.99 2.33 -6.82
CA MET A 143 16.60 2.45 -8.14
C MET A 143 16.44 3.84 -8.76
N PRO A 144 17.40 4.25 -9.62
CA PRO A 144 17.24 5.46 -10.42
C PRO A 144 16.23 5.21 -11.54
N LEU A 145 15.30 6.15 -11.73
CA LEU A 145 14.30 6.14 -12.78
C LEU A 145 14.33 7.47 -13.55
N LYS A 146 14.00 7.40 -14.83
CA LYS A 146 13.86 8.55 -15.72
C LYS A 146 12.40 8.82 -16.01
N ALA A 147 12.10 10.06 -16.42
CA ALA A 147 10.80 10.40 -16.96
C ALA A 147 10.47 9.49 -18.15
N ASN A 148 9.22 9.02 -18.18
CA ASN A 148 8.63 8.01 -19.04
C ASN A 148 9.03 6.55 -18.75
N ASP A 149 9.83 6.29 -17.72
CA ASP A 149 10.01 4.91 -17.26
C ASP A 149 8.68 4.35 -16.76
N THR A 150 8.46 3.07 -17.05
CA THR A 150 7.34 2.28 -16.55
C THR A 150 7.84 1.31 -15.49
N ILE A 151 7.12 1.25 -14.38
CA ILE A 151 7.30 0.26 -13.33
C ILE A 151 6.05 -0.59 -13.25
N ASP A 152 6.25 -1.89 -13.30
CA ASP A 152 5.19 -2.88 -13.20
C ASP A 152 5.52 -3.91 -12.12
N THR A 153 4.48 -4.43 -11.49
CA THR A 153 4.59 -5.68 -10.72
C THR A 153 4.23 -6.86 -11.61
N VAL A 154 4.99 -7.94 -11.51
CA VAL A 154 4.75 -9.18 -12.26
C VAL A 154 4.64 -10.34 -11.30
N MET A 155 3.75 -11.28 -11.61
CA MET A 155 3.67 -12.54 -10.90
C MET A 155 3.76 -13.73 -11.85
N SER A 156 4.18 -14.89 -11.32
CA SER A 156 3.99 -16.18 -11.97
C SER A 156 3.52 -17.22 -10.97
N VAL A 157 2.80 -18.22 -11.47
CA VAL A 157 2.35 -19.36 -10.68
C VAL A 157 2.88 -20.65 -11.29
N SER A 158 3.32 -21.61 -10.46
CA SER A 158 3.84 -22.88 -10.97
C SER A 158 2.76 -23.86 -11.43
N ALA A 159 1.50 -23.62 -11.07
CA ALA A 159 0.37 -24.45 -11.45
C ALA A 159 -0.91 -23.63 -11.60
N THR A 160 -1.80 -24.07 -12.49
CA THR A 160 -3.12 -23.48 -12.74
C THR A 160 -4.21 -24.44 -12.25
N GLY A 161 -5.49 -24.02 -12.31
CA GLY A 161 -6.64 -24.87 -11.95
C GLY A 161 -6.90 -25.02 -10.45
N GLN A 162 -6.06 -24.43 -9.59
CA GLN A 162 -6.23 -24.42 -8.12
C GLN A 162 -6.42 -23.00 -7.54
N GLY A 163 -6.51 -22.00 -8.42
CA GLY A 163 -6.67 -20.60 -8.01
C GLY A 163 -5.44 -20.05 -7.28
N CYS A 164 -4.23 -20.45 -7.66
CA CYS A 164 -3.02 -19.84 -7.12
C CYS A 164 -2.88 -18.40 -7.60
N GLY A 165 -2.31 -17.53 -6.77
CA GLY A 165 -1.98 -16.17 -7.15
C GLY A 165 -2.09 -15.22 -5.97
N LEU A 166 -2.62 -14.03 -6.24
CA LEU A 166 -2.86 -12.98 -5.27
C LEU A 166 -4.31 -13.05 -4.80
N ILE A 167 -4.54 -13.07 -3.49
CA ILE A 167 -5.83 -13.32 -2.87
C ILE A 167 -6.30 -12.07 -2.14
N ASN A 168 -7.49 -11.61 -2.48
CA ASN A 168 -8.23 -10.64 -1.68
C ASN A 168 -9.04 -11.39 -0.60
N THR A 169 -9.07 -10.82 0.59
CA THR A 169 -9.93 -11.28 1.69
C THR A 169 -10.64 -10.08 2.28
N ALA A 170 -11.97 -10.12 2.37
CA ALA A 170 -12.81 -9.08 2.94
C ALA A 170 -13.42 -9.58 4.27
N PRO A 171 -12.74 -9.37 5.41
CA PRO A 171 -13.20 -9.89 6.68
C PRO A 171 -14.30 -9.00 7.26
N THR A 172 -15.14 -9.54 8.15
CA THR A 172 -16.27 -8.77 8.72
C THR A 172 -15.77 -7.87 9.84
N GLY A 173 -15.98 -6.56 9.71
CA GLY A 173 -15.68 -5.58 10.76
C GLY A 173 -14.26 -5.01 10.77
N GLU A 174 -13.45 -5.32 9.76
CA GLU A 174 -12.09 -4.78 9.57
C GLU A 174 -11.87 -4.36 8.10
N PRO A 175 -10.80 -3.60 7.79
CA PRO A 175 -10.50 -3.22 6.42
C PRO A 175 -10.29 -4.41 5.49
N ASP A 176 -10.57 -4.19 4.20
CA ASP A 176 -10.29 -5.16 3.14
C ASP A 176 -8.78 -5.47 3.07
N ILE A 177 -8.44 -6.75 2.91
CA ILE A 177 -7.08 -7.20 2.63
C ILE A 177 -6.96 -7.31 1.11
N PRO A 178 -6.38 -6.31 0.42
CA PRO A 178 -6.30 -6.33 -1.03
C PRO A 178 -5.36 -7.45 -1.49
N ALA A 179 -5.53 -7.88 -2.74
CA ALA A 179 -4.64 -8.85 -3.35
C ALA A 179 -3.20 -8.32 -3.46
N ILE A 180 -3.04 -7.00 -3.64
CA ILE A 180 -1.75 -6.32 -3.64
C ILE A 180 -1.89 -4.85 -3.27
N ILE A 181 -0.84 -4.31 -2.63
CA ILE A 181 -0.58 -2.88 -2.49
C ILE A 181 0.75 -2.58 -3.18
N PHE A 182 0.78 -1.55 -4.01
CA PHE A 182 1.98 -1.03 -4.65
C PHE A 182 2.23 0.40 -4.19
N SER A 183 3.44 0.70 -3.77
CA SER A 183 3.88 2.03 -3.35
C SER A 183 5.16 2.42 -4.08
N ILE A 184 5.22 3.68 -4.51
CA ILE A 184 6.42 4.28 -5.08
C ILE A 184 6.58 5.69 -4.52
N VAL A 185 7.80 6.08 -4.15
CA VAL A 185 8.11 7.44 -3.68
C VAL A 185 9.51 7.83 -4.12
N ARG A 186 9.67 9.07 -4.60
CA ARG A 186 10.98 9.65 -4.89
C ARG A 186 11.68 9.97 -3.58
N ILE A 187 12.88 9.42 -3.40
CA ILE A 187 13.71 9.59 -2.20
C ILE A 187 14.97 10.43 -2.46
N GLY A 188 15.28 10.74 -3.73
CA GLY A 188 16.45 11.53 -4.10
C GLY A 188 16.38 12.04 -5.53
N ASN A 189 17.28 12.96 -5.86
CA ASN A 189 17.56 13.38 -7.23
C ASN A 189 18.51 12.40 -7.92
#